data_AF-A0A8S3G065-F1
#
_entry.id   AF-A0A8S3G065-F1
#
_cell.length_a   1.000
_cell.length_b   1.000
_cell.length_c   1.000
_cell.angle_alpha   90.00
_cell.angle_beta   90.00
_cell.angle_gamma   90.00
#
_symmetry.space_group_name_H-M   'P 1'
#
loop_
_entity.id
_entity.type
_entity.pdbx_description
1 polymer ?
#
loop_
_entity_poly.entity_id
_entity_poly.type
_entity_poly.pdbx_seq_one_letter_code
_entity_poly.pdbx_strand_id
1 'polypeptide(L)' 'MNQVIKLYELAPSPTSTRYYSPTTWKTRMGLLHKNVSFETVPINFLDLRGNLA' A
#
# COMPACT_ATOMS: atom_id res chain seq x y z
N MET A 1 22.07 3.66 -5.71
CA MET A 1 20.79 4.35 -5.40
C MET A 1 19.87 3.31 -4.76
N ASN A 2 19.62 3.39 -3.44
CA ASN A 2 18.66 2.50 -2.80
C ASN A 2 17.25 3.04 -3.06
N GLN A 3 16.56 2.49 -4.05
CA GLN A 3 15.13 2.75 -4.23
C GLN A 3 14.35 2.02 -3.13
N VAL A 4 13.61 2.77 -2.33
CA VAL A 4 12.72 2.21 -1.30
C VAL A 4 11.46 1.68 -1.97
N ILE A 5 11.09 0.43 -1.68
CA ILE A 5 9.86 -0.18 -2.20
C ILE A 5 8.65 0.56 -1.65
N LYS A 6 7.71 0.91 -2.52
CA LYS A 6 6.41 1.48 -2.13
C LYS A 6 5.34 0.40 -2.19
N LEU A 7 4.71 0.13 -1.05
CA LEU A 7 3.57 -0.77 -0.92
C LEU A 7 2.29 0.06 -0.87
N TYR A 8 1.52 0.01 -1.95
CA TYR A 8 0.22 0.67 -2.03
C TYR A 8 -0.86 -0.19 -1.35
N GLU A 9 -1.47 0.33 -0.28
CA GLU A 9 -2.46 -0.40 0.52
C GLU A 9 -3.81 0.27 0.54
N LEU A 10 -4.88 -0.54 0.48
CA LEU A 10 -6.25 -0.03 0.49
C LEU A 10 -6.66 0.45 1.88
N ALA A 11 -7.06 1.72 1.94
CA ALA A 11 -7.41 2.43 3.16
C ALA A 11 -8.73 3.22 3.02
N PRO A 12 -9.52 3.39 4.09
CA PRO A 12 -10.77 4.16 4.06
C PRO A 12 -10.59 5.64 3.72
N SER A 13 -9.39 6.19 3.92
CA SER A 13 -9.00 7.55 3.54
C SER A 13 -7.48 7.63 3.37
N PRO A 14 -6.94 8.66 2.69
CA PRO A 14 -5.50 8.90 2.55
C PRO A 14 -4.73 9.02 3.88
N THR A 15 -5.42 9.36 4.96
CA THR A 15 -4.81 9.54 6.29
C THR A 15 -5.05 8.35 7.22
N SER A 16 -5.78 7.34 6.76
CA SER A 16 -6.11 6.18 7.58
C SER A 16 -4.91 5.24 7.71
N THR A 17 -4.65 4.79 8.94
CA THR A 17 -3.68 3.73 9.23
C THR A 17 -4.32 2.33 9.22
N ARG A 18 -5.62 2.24 8.92
CA ARG A 18 -6.37 0.98 8.89
C ARG A 18 -6.42 0.43 7.46
N TYR A 19 -5.59 -0.56 7.19
CA TYR A 19 -5.57 -1.28 5.91
C TYR A 19 -6.44 -2.54 5.97
N TYR A 20 -7.30 -2.75 4.97
CA TYR A 20 -8.33 -3.80 5.03
C TYR A 20 -8.27 -4.84 3.91
N SER A 21 -7.47 -4.64 2.85
CA SER A 21 -7.50 -5.56 1.71
C SER A 21 -6.72 -6.85 1.99
N PRO A 22 -7.37 -8.03 1.98
CA PRO A 22 -6.67 -9.29 2.20
C PRO A 22 -5.61 -9.57 1.12
N THR A 23 -5.76 -8.99 -0.07
CA THR A 23 -4.80 -9.14 -1.16
C THR A 23 -3.52 -8.35 -0.89
N THR A 24 -3.61 -7.10 -0.41
CA THR A 24 -2.41 -6.29 -0.10
C THR A 24 -1.68 -6.80 1.13
N TRP A 25 -2.42 -7.36 2.10
CA TRP A 25 -1.85 -8.02 3.28
C TRP A 25 -0.90 -9.16 2.94
N LYS A 26 -1.16 -9.94 1.89
CA LYS A 26 -0.23 -11.02 1.45
C LYS A 26 1.16 -10.47 1.11
N THR A 27 1.20 -9.39 0.34
CA THR A 27 2.46 -8.71 -0.01
C THR A 27 3.12 -8.09 1.21
N ARG A 28 2.34 -7.40 2.05
CA ARG A 28 2.84 -6.81 3.31
C ARG A 28 3.54 -7.85 4.18
N MET A 29 2.87 -8.97 4.44
CA MET A 29 3.40 -10.06 5.25
C MET A 29 4.65 -10.67 4.61
N GLY A 30 4.68 -10.81 3.28
CA GLY A 30 5.87 -11.28 2.56
C GLY A 30 7.08 -10.35 2.71
N LEU A 31 6.87 -9.04 2.62
CA LEU A 31 7.94 -8.03 2.79
C LEU A 31 8.47 -8.01 4.22
N LEU A 32 7.56 -8.03 5.21
CA LEU A 32 7.92 -8.10 6.63
C LEU A 32 8.68 -9.37 6.96
N HIS A 33 8.20 -10.53 6.49
CA HIS A 33 8.87 -11.82 6.70
C HIS A 33 10.28 -11.87 6.08
N LYS A 34 10.50 -11.15 4.98
CA LYS A 34 11.82 -11.05 4.32
C LYS A 34 12.70 -9.94 4.90
N ASN A 35 12.23 -9.21 5.92
CA ASN A 35 12.90 -8.04 6.50
C ASN A 35 13.31 -7.00 5.43
N VAL A 36 12.47 -6.83 4.40
CA VAL A 36 12.70 -5.85 3.34
C VAL A 36 12.13 -4.51 3.77
N SER A 37 12.91 -3.44 3.65
CA SER A 37 12.43 -2.08 3.94
C SER A 37 11.45 -1.61 2.86
N PHE A 38 10.29 -1.14 3.28
CA PHE A 38 9.27 -0.55 2.39
C PHE A 38 8.53 0.59 3.07
N GLU A 39 8.00 1.49 2.24
CA GLU A 39 7.08 2.55 2.64
C GLU A 39 5.64 2.12 2.30
N THR A 40 4.69 2.36 3.20
CA THR A 40 3.26 2.10 2.90
C THR A 40 2.60 3.38 2.40
N VAL A 41 1.96 3.32 1.23
CA VAL A 41 1.20 4.42 0.65
C VAL A 41 -0.30 4.07 0.72
N PRO A 42 -1.09 4.77 1.54
CA PRO A 42 -2.54 4.53 1.63
C PRO A 42 -3.24 4.96 0.33
N ILE A 43 -4.11 4.12 -0.18
CA ILE A 43 -4.92 4.36 -1.37
C ILE A 43 -6.39 4.15 -1.05
N ASN A 44 -7.22 5.12 -1.41
CA ASN A 44 -8.65 4.96 -1.41
C ASN A 44 -9.16 4.75 -2.85
N PHE A 45 -10.15 3.89 -3.03
CA PHE A 45 -10.74 3.64 -4.35
C PHE A 45 -11.38 4.89 -4.98
N LEU A 46 -11.88 5.82 -4.17
CA LEU A 46 -12.46 7.06 -4.66
C LEU A 46 -11.38 8.04 -5.16
N ASP A 47 -10.16 7.93 -4.65
CA ASP A 47 -9.02 8.75 -5.10
C ASP A 47 -8.42 8.22 -6.42
N LEU A 48 -8.62 6.93 -6.74
CA LEU A 48 -8.20 6.33 -8.00
C LEU A 48 -9.05 6.78 -9.20
N ARG A 49 -10.04 7.66 -8.99
CA ARG A 49 -10.90 8.24 -10.04
C ARG A 49 -10.20 9.36 -10.84
N GLY A 50 -8.88 9.35 -10.94
CA GLY A 50 -8.11 10.22 -11.83
C GLY A 50 -8.00 9.54 -13.20
N ASN A 51 -8.47 10.23 -14.25
CA ASN A 51 -8.46 9.83 -15.68
C ASN A 51 -7.51 8.67 -15.99
N LEU A 52 -8.03 7.45 -15.95
CA LEU A 52 -7.41 6.33 -16.65
C LEU A 52 -7.50 6.69 -18.13
N ALA A 53 -6.36 7.08 -18.69
CA ALA A 53 -6.16 7.44 -20.09
C ALA A 53 -6.56 6.29 -21.04
#